data_AF-A0A101HJ60-F1
#
_entry.id   AF-A0A101HJ60-F1
#
_cell.length_a   1.000
_cell.length_b   1.000
_cell.length_c   1.000
_cell.angle_alpha   90.00
_cell.angle_beta   90.00
_cell.angle_gamma   90.00
#
_symmetry.space_group_name_H-M   'P 1'
#
loop_
_entity.id
_entity.type
_entity.pdbx_description
1 polymer ?
#
loop_
_entity_poly.entity_id
_entity_poly.type
_entity_poly.pdbx_seq_one_letter_code
_entity_poly.pdbx_strand_id
1 'polypeptide(L)'
;MKLNKSEIFITVLISVVILGTYVVSTTLAEQSGGSPESGEDSVLMDTYNSLKSLGYGTETGANGPVWNRIISSANWVPDGTVTEDTVISGYTFYDESRTAKTGILDYPNYEVQSLQAKDFRDSNASDSWSSWTKTNTSPEVWQDGRTGLYWSASQGSMTNEFTIGLCDFFSTTPRGSYGGSDTDCGNAINACATLSLDADGDTVAESNWYLPTQAELMQAYLNGIYLGTNTSWATGSLFWSSTEASSTSAWGTNLYSGNTNGSNKTSSYSVRCVLRDL
;
A
#
# COMPACT_ATOMS: atom_id res chain seq x y z
N MET A 1 -29.55 -1.29 67.07
CA MET A 1 -30.90 -1.64 66.57
C MET A 1 -30.78 -2.98 65.86
N LYS A 2 -31.40 -4.05 66.37
CA LYS A 2 -31.36 -5.38 65.72
C LYS A 2 -32.37 -5.37 64.59
N LEU A 3 -31.88 -5.39 63.35
CA LEU A 3 -32.73 -5.52 62.17
C LEU A 3 -33.43 -6.88 62.23
N ASN A 4 -34.73 -6.90 61.98
CA ASN A 4 -35.47 -8.15 61.88
C ASN A 4 -35.13 -8.85 60.55
N LYS A 5 -35.49 -10.13 60.43
CA LYS A 5 -35.15 -10.95 59.24
C LYS A 5 -35.63 -10.34 57.93
N SER A 6 -36.75 -9.60 57.95
CA SER A 6 -37.33 -8.99 56.76
C SER A 6 -36.59 -7.71 56.37
N GLU A 7 -36.19 -6.91 57.37
CA GLU A 7 -35.35 -5.73 57.16
C GLU A 7 -33.97 -6.12 56.64
N ILE A 8 -33.33 -7.17 57.18
CA ILE A 8 -32.06 -7.69 56.66
C ILE A 8 -32.20 -8.09 55.19
N PHE A 9 -33.31 -8.74 54.82
CA PHE A 9 -33.56 -9.16 53.46
C PHE A 9 -33.70 -7.96 52.51
N ILE A 10 -34.43 -6.92 52.93
CA ILE A 10 -34.62 -5.69 52.16
C ILE A 10 -33.29 -4.93 52.00
N THR A 11 -32.49 -4.83 53.06
CA THR A 11 -31.19 -4.14 52.97
C THR A 11 -30.23 -4.88 52.02
N VAL A 12 -30.22 -6.21 52.04
CA VAL A 12 -29.45 -7.03 51.09
C VAL A 12 -29.95 -6.82 49.66
N LEU A 13 -31.27 -6.80 49.45
CA LEU A 13 -31.86 -6.59 48.13
C LEU A 13 -31.51 -5.21 47.55
N ILE A 14 -31.62 -4.17 48.37
CA ILE A 14 -31.25 -2.79 48.00
C ILE A 14 -29.74 -2.70 47.70
N SER A 15 -28.90 -3.38 48.48
CA SER A 15 -27.44 -3.42 48.24
C SER A 15 -27.09 -4.08 46.91
N VAL A 16 -27.75 -5.20 46.58
CA VAL A 16 -27.58 -5.92 45.30
C VAL A 16 -28.06 -5.07 44.12
N VAL A 17 -29.16 -4.35 44.27
CA VAL A 17 -29.68 -3.44 43.23
C VAL A 17 -28.76 -2.24 43.03
N ILE A 18 -28.26 -1.62 44.12
CA ILE A 18 -27.35 -0.47 44.04
C ILE A 18 -25.99 -0.86 43.43
N LEU A 19 -25.43 -2.00 43.84
CA LEU A 19 -24.21 -2.57 43.22
C LEU A 19 -24.46 -2.91 41.75
N GLY A 20 -25.61 -3.48 41.42
CA GLY A 20 -26.00 -3.79 40.04
C GLY A 20 -26.15 -2.55 39.15
N THR A 21 -26.53 -1.39 39.70
CA THR A 21 -26.67 -0.14 38.94
C THR A 21 -25.37 0.66 38.80
N TYR A 22 -24.42 0.56 39.74
CA TYR A 22 -23.15 1.30 39.67
C TYR A 22 -22.17 0.73 38.65
N VAL A 23 -22.25 -0.57 38.37
CA VAL A 23 -21.35 -1.28 37.43
C VAL A 23 -21.62 -0.93 35.95
N VAL A 24 -22.76 -0.31 35.63
CA VAL A 24 -23.23 -0.17 34.23
C VAL A 24 -22.91 1.19 33.58
N SER A 25 -22.24 2.13 34.26
CA SER A 25 -22.12 3.50 33.72
C SER A 25 -20.81 3.88 33.02
N THR A 26 -19.80 3.01 32.97
CA THR A 26 -18.57 3.27 32.18
C THR A 26 -17.99 2.06 31.46
N THR A 27 -18.57 0.88 31.59
CA THR A 27 -17.99 -0.35 31.04
C THR A 27 -18.78 -0.80 29.81
N LEU A 28 -18.10 -0.84 28.65
CA LEU A 28 -18.69 -1.34 27.42
C LEU A 28 -18.86 -2.86 27.55
N ALA A 29 -20.11 -3.34 27.41
CA ALA A 29 -20.39 -4.76 27.35
C ALA A 29 -19.87 -5.33 26.02
N GLU A 30 -19.10 -6.42 26.07
CA GLU A 30 -18.69 -7.16 24.87
C GLU A 30 -19.94 -7.74 24.17
N GLN A 31 -20.22 -7.27 22.95
CA GLN A 31 -21.28 -7.81 22.12
C GLN A 31 -20.83 -9.14 21.51
N SER A 32 -21.62 -10.20 21.69
CA SER A 32 -21.48 -11.43 20.91
C SER A 32 -21.86 -11.13 19.45
N GLY A 33 -20.90 -11.11 18.53
CA GLY A 33 -21.14 -11.07 17.08
C GLY A 33 -20.40 -10.03 16.26
N GLY A 34 -19.49 -9.24 16.85
CA GLY A 34 -18.56 -8.36 16.15
C GLY A 34 -17.32 -8.14 17.01
N SER A 35 -16.16 -7.87 16.41
CA SER A 35 -14.88 -7.76 17.13
C SER A 35 -14.98 -6.84 18.36
N PRO A 36 -14.67 -7.33 19.58
CA PRO A 36 -14.75 -6.52 20.79
C PRO A 36 -13.65 -5.46 20.85
N GLU A 37 -13.98 -4.30 21.42
CA GLU A 37 -13.02 -3.37 22.00
C GLU A 37 -12.65 -3.91 23.39
N SER A 38 -11.55 -4.67 23.45
CA SER A 38 -11.02 -5.24 24.69
C SER A 38 -9.85 -4.39 25.20
N GLY A 39 -10.08 -3.10 25.46
CA GLY A 39 -9.09 -2.25 26.12
C GLY A 39 -8.73 -2.71 27.53
N GLU A 40 -7.85 -1.96 28.22
CA GLU A 40 -7.42 -2.28 29.60
C GLU A 40 -8.59 -2.31 30.61
N ASP A 41 -9.69 -1.61 30.32
CA ASP A 41 -10.86 -1.44 31.18
C ASP A 41 -12.06 -2.36 30.81
N SER A 42 -11.79 -3.63 30.51
CA SER A 42 -12.87 -4.57 30.17
C SER A 42 -13.72 -4.94 31.38
N VAL A 43 -15.02 -5.24 31.16
CA VAL A 43 -15.94 -5.75 32.21
C VAL A 43 -15.36 -6.96 32.96
N LEU A 44 -14.57 -7.78 32.26
CA LEU A 44 -13.92 -8.97 32.81
C LEU A 44 -12.76 -8.58 33.74
N MET A 45 -11.94 -7.59 33.35
CA MET A 45 -10.88 -7.04 34.19
C MET A 45 -11.46 -6.35 35.44
N ASP A 46 -12.54 -5.58 35.28
CA ASP A 46 -13.23 -4.91 36.39
C ASP A 46 -13.88 -5.90 37.35
N THR A 47 -14.50 -6.96 36.82
CA THR A 47 -15.06 -8.04 37.64
C THR A 47 -13.96 -8.75 38.42
N TYR A 48 -12.81 -9.03 37.78
CA TYR A 48 -11.65 -9.59 38.45
C TYR A 48 -11.12 -8.67 39.57
N ASN A 49 -10.90 -7.39 39.28
CA ASN A 49 -10.41 -6.40 40.24
C ASN A 49 -11.37 -6.22 41.42
N SER A 50 -12.68 -6.18 41.15
CA SER A 50 -13.72 -6.07 42.17
C SER A 50 -13.73 -7.29 43.09
N LEU A 51 -13.72 -8.50 42.53
CA LEU A 51 -13.70 -9.73 43.32
C LEU A 51 -12.40 -9.87 44.14
N LYS A 52 -11.26 -9.50 43.56
CA LYS A 52 -9.97 -9.45 44.25
C LYS A 52 -10.01 -8.47 45.42
N SER A 53 -10.59 -7.28 45.23
CA SER A 53 -10.73 -6.27 46.30
C SER A 53 -11.59 -6.75 47.47
N LEU A 54 -12.56 -7.62 47.19
CA LEU A 54 -13.43 -8.26 48.18
C LEU A 54 -12.79 -9.49 48.84
N GLY A 55 -11.53 -9.82 48.51
CA GLY A 55 -10.77 -10.93 49.08
C GLY A 55 -11.11 -12.30 48.46
N TYR A 56 -11.83 -12.34 47.35
CA TYR A 56 -12.07 -13.57 46.60
C TYR A 56 -10.90 -13.84 45.65
N GLY A 57 -10.44 -15.09 45.62
CA GLY A 57 -9.45 -15.53 44.63
C GLY A 57 -7.99 -15.53 45.05
N THR A 58 -7.12 -16.05 44.18
CA THR A 58 -5.65 -15.96 44.24
C THR A 58 -5.09 -15.74 42.83
N GLU A 59 -3.92 -15.12 42.71
CA GLU A 59 -3.28 -14.82 41.41
C GLU A 59 -2.88 -16.06 40.60
N THR A 60 -2.82 -17.23 41.26
CA THR A 60 -2.31 -18.48 40.69
C THR A 60 -3.40 -19.52 40.39
N GLY A 61 -4.70 -19.16 40.48
CA GLY A 61 -5.80 -20.04 40.05
C GLY A 61 -6.14 -21.20 41.00
N ALA A 62 -6.10 -20.97 42.32
CA ALA A 62 -6.31 -22.04 43.31
C ALA A 62 -7.75 -22.17 43.84
N ASN A 63 -8.69 -21.32 43.42
CA ASN A 63 -10.05 -21.23 44.01
C ASN A 63 -11.16 -21.89 43.18
N GLY A 64 -10.80 -22.85 42.33
CA GLY A 64 -11.75 -23.69 41.60
C GLY A 64 -12.08 -23.20 40.18
N PRO A 65 -12.86 -23.99 39.42
CA PRO A 65 -12.98 -23.84 37.97
C PRO A 65 -13.51 -22.48 37.49
N VAL A 66 -14.37 -21.84 38.29
CA VAL A 66 -14.97 -20.54 37.96
C VAL A 66 -13.95 -19.41 38.13
N TRP A 67 -13.18 -19.42 39.22
CA TRP A 67 -12.13 -18.41 39.44
C TRP A 67 -11.03 -18.50 38.38
N ASN A 68 -10.68 -19.72 37.97
CA ASN A 68 -9.67 -19.93 36.92
C ASN A 68 -10.14 -19.37 35.58
N ARG A 69 -11.44 -19.47 35.28
CA ARG A 69 -12.05 -18.84 34.10
C ARG A 69 -12.06 -17.32 34.19
N ILE A 70 -12.32 -16.75 35.37
CA ILE A 70 -12.31 -15.29 35.57
C ILE A 70 -10.90 -14.74 35.33
N ILE A 71 -9.88 -15.32 35.96
CA ILE A 71 -8.48 -14.91 35.77
C ILE A 71 -8.02 -15.12 34.33
N SER A 72 -8.30 -16.29 33.75
CA SER A 72 -7.88 -16.56 32.38
C SER A 72 -8.49 -15.56 31.41
N SER A 73 -9.75 -15.17 31.61
CA SER A 73 -10.43 -14.20 30.74
C SER A 73 -9.96 -12.76 31.00
N ALA A 74 -9.70 -12.40 32.25
CA ALA A 74 -9.19 -11.07 32.61
C ALA A 74 -7.78 -10.83 32.09
N ASN A 75 -6.92 -11.85 32.07
CA ASN A 75 -5.51 -11.75 31.67
C ASN A 75 -5.24 -12.24 30.24
N TRP A 76 -6.25 -12.71 29.51
CA TRP A 76 -6.05 -13.16 28.14
C TRP A 76 -5.58 -12.01 27.26
N VAL A 77 -4.49 -12.21 26.54
CA VAL A 77 -4.03 -11.33 25.46
C VAL A 77 -4.09 -12.10 24.14
N PRO A 78 -4.31 -11.41 23.02
CA PRO A 78 -4.16 -12.02 21.70
C PRO A 78 -2.74 -12.58 21.55
N ASP A 79 -2.65 -13.83 21.12
CA ASP A 79 -1.40 -14.44 20.67
C ASP A 79 -1.17 -14.03 19.22
N GLY A 80 0.04 -13.58 18.90
CA GLY A 80 0.37 -12.97 17.62
C GLY A 80 1.87 -12.92 17.38
N THR A 81 2.24 -12.88 16.11
CA THR A 81 3.62 -12.63 15.68
C THR A 81 3.67 -11.46 14.70
N VAL A 82 2.63 -10.62 14.69
CA VAL A 82 2.45 -9.56 13.69
C VAL A 82 3.04 -8.27 14.23
N THR A 83 3.88 -7.62 13.44
CA THR A 83 4.52 -6.35 13.79
C THR A 83 3.91 -5.22 12.98
N GLU A 84 4.13 -3.96 13.39
CA GLU A 84 3.54 -2.78 12.73
C GLU A 84 3.89 -2.72 11.24
N ASP A 85 5.10 -3.12 10.86
CA ASP A 85 5.58 -3.21 9.48
C ASP A 85 5.04 -4.41 8.68
N THR A 86 4.20 -5.26 9.28
CA THR A 86 3.50 -6.36 8.59
C THR A 86 2.00 -6.11 8.40
N VAL A 87 1.47 -5.06 9.04
CA VAL A 87 0.04 -4.70 8.98
C VAL A 87 -0.13 -3.41 8.18
N ILE A 88 -1.07 -3.42 7.25
CA ILE A 88 -1.32 -2.32 6.29
C ILE A 88 -1.53 -0.99 7.03
N SER A 89 -0.92 0.08 6.50
CA SER A 89 -1.08 1.43 7.05
C SER A 89 -2.55 1.81 7.29
N GLY A 90 -2.85 2.33 8.47
CA GLY A 90 -4.19 2.76 8.88
C GLY A 90 -5.11 1.63 9.39
N TYR A 91 -4.71 0.36 9.27
CA TYR A 91 -5.42 -0.75 9.92
C TYR A 91 -4.92 -0.98 11.34
N THR A 92 -5.83 -1.24 12.26
CA THR A 92 -5.50 -1.52 13.66
C THR A 92 -5.39 -3.03 13.91
N PHE A 93 -4.45 -3.44 14.76
CA PHE A 93 -4.26 -4.82 15.17
C PHE A 93 -3.85 -4.92 16.64
N TYR A 94 -3.87 -6.14 17.18
CA TYR A 94 -3.42 -6.47 18.52
C TYR A 94 -2.36 -7.57 18.44
N ASP A 95 -1.31 -7.46 19.24
CA ASP A 95 -0.19 -8.39 19.24
C ASP A 95 0.45 -8.39 20.63
N GLU A 96 0.36 -9.53 21.31
CA GLU A 96 0.78 -9.77 22.71
C GLU A 96 0.23 -8.74 23.72
N SER A 97 -0.77 -7.94 23.32
CA SER A 97 -1.28 -6.81 24.09
C SER A 97 -2.73 -6.50 23.73
N ARG A 98 -3.45 -5.90 24.68
CA ARG A 98 -4.80 -5.34 24.54
C ARG A 98 -4.82 -3.89 24.06
N THR A 99 -3.64 -3.30 23.86
CA THR A 99 -3.54 -1.97 23.25
C THR A 99 -3.58 -2.11 21.74
N ALA A 100 -4.52 -1.43 21.09
CA ALA A 100 -4.58 -1.37 19.64
C ALA A 100 -3.31 -0.70 19.10
N LYS A 101 -2.60 -1.39 18.21
CA LYS A 101 -1.50 -0.86 17.42
C LYS A 101 -2.02 -0.51 16.03
N THR A 102 -1.37 0.41 15.33
CA THR A 102 -1.69 0.74 13.94
C THR A 102 -0.58 0.23 13.04
N GLY A 103 -0.96 -0.44 11.95
CA GLY A 103 -0.03 -0.85 10.93
C GLY A 103 0.68 0.34 10.29
N ILE A 104 1.92 0.12 9.87
CA ILE A 104 2.74 1.05 9.10
C ILE A 104 3.25 0.42 7.80
N LEU A 105 2.84 -0.82 7.49
CA LEU A 105 3.17 -1.44 6.22
C LEU A 105 2.53 -0.63 5.09
N ASP A 106 3.38 0.16 4.45
CA ASP A 106 3.06 0.84 3.22
C ASP A 106 3.30 -0.14 2.08
N TYR A 107 2.23 -0.81 1.64
CA TYR A 107 2.29 -1.54 0.39
C TYR A 107 2.30 -0.55 -0.78
N PRO A 108 3.02 -0.86 -1.88
CA PRO A 108 2.76 -0.20 -3.15
C PRO A 108 1.26 -0.25 -3.37
N ASN A 109 0.63 0.90 -3.64
CA ASN A 109 -0.81 0.96 -3.80
C ASN A 109 -1.22 0.01 -4.95
N TYR A 110 -1.65 -1.20 -4.58
CA TYR A 110 -2.03 -2.22 -5.54
C TYR A 110 -3.36 -1.88 -6.20
N GLU A 111 -4.15 -0.93 -5.68
CA GLU A 111 -5.28 -0.33 -6.39
C GLU A 111 -4.78 0.58 -7.52
N VAL A 112 -3.73 1.38 -7.30
CA VAL A 112 -3.05 2.10 -8.39
C VAL A 112 -2.37 1.13 -9.36
N GLN A 113 -1.92 -0.06 -8.93
CA GLN A 113 -1.42 -1.14 -9.80
C GLN A 113 -2.51 -2.10 -10.33
N SER A 114 -3.77 -2.04 -9.87
CA SER A 114 -4.88 -2.92 -10.35
C SER A 114 -5.95 -2.13 -11.08
N LEU A 115 -5.98 -0.82 -10.93
CA LEU A 115 -6.40 0.11 -11.99
C LEU A 115 -5.47 0.00 -13.22
N GLN A 116 -4.30 -0.65 -13.08
CA GLN A 116 -3.48 -1.14 -14.19
C GLN A 116 -3.92 -2.50 -14.78
N ALA A 117 -5.03 -3.07 -14.31
CA ALA A 117 -5.69 -4.21 -14.93
C ALA A 117 -7.21 -4.05 -14.82
N LYS A 118 -7.77 -3.04 -15.49
CA LYS A 118 -9.22 -3.04 -15.77
C LYS A 118 -9.53 -4.34 -16.50
N ASP A 119 -10.43 -5.18 -15.97
CA ASP A 119 -10.91 -6.38 -16.66
C ASP A 119 -11.49 -5.95 -18.02
N PHE A 120 -10.79 -6.30 -19.10
CA PHE A 120 -11.12 -5.92 -20.49
C PHE A 120 -12.46 -6.48 -21.00
N ARG A 121 -13.24 -7.14 -20.14
CA ARG A 121 -14.55 -7.73 -20.47
C ARG A 121 -15.75 -6.89 -20.06
N ASP A 122 -15.57 -5.79 -19.32
CA ASP A 122 -16.70 -4.90 -19.02
C ASP A 122 -16.91 -3.90 -20.17
N SER A 123 -17.77 -4.30 -21.11
CA SER A 123 -18.11 -3.56 -22.33
C SER A 123 -19.17 -2.47 -22.13
N ASN A 124 -19.47 -2.09 -20.87
CA ASN A 124 -20.48 -1.09 -20.58
C ASN A 124 -19.89 0.27 -20.25
N ALA A 125 -20.46 1.27 -20.94
CA ALA A 125 -20.43 2.71 -20.66
C ALA A 125 -19.25 3.51 -21.23
N SER A 126 -19.54 4.21 -22.34
CA SER A 126 -19.33 5.64 -22.65
C SER A 126 -18.06 6.42 -22.27
N ASP A 127 -17.11 5.85 -21.53
CA ASP A 127 -15.85 6.51 -21.22
C ASP A 127 -14.90 6.33 -22.40
N SER A 128 -14.29 7.43 -22.86
CA SER A 128 -13.16 7.36 -23.78
C SER A 128 -12.13 6.39 -23.21
N TRP A 129 -11.90 5.27 -23.91
CA TRP A 129 -10.95 4.22 -23.52
C TRP A 129 -9.49 4.69 -23.45
N SER A 130 -9.25 5.96 -23.76
CA SER A 130 -7.96 6.62 -23.85
C SER A 130 -8.09 8.04 -23.31
N SER A 131 -7.20 8.42 -22.38
CA SER A 131 -7.12 9.79 -21.83
C SER A 131 -5.69 10.28 -22.02
N TRP A 132 -5.37 10.72 -23.23
CA TRP A 132 -4.05 11.22 -23.58
C TRP A 132 -4.15 12.66 -24.04
N THR A 133 -3.39 13.53 -23.40
CA THR A 133 -3.35 14.96 -23.72
C THR A 133 -1.96 15.28 -24.24
N LYS A 134 -1.86 15.85 -25.44
CA LYS A 134 -0.60 16.40 -25.91
C LYS A 134 -0.35 17.70 -25.14
N THR A 135 0.62 17.67 -24.24
CA THR A 135 0.94 18.80 -23.35
C THR A 135 1.99 19.70 -23.96
N ASN A 136 2.94 19.14 -24.71
CA ASN A 136 3.89 19.91 -25.51
C ASN A 136 3.96 19.39 -26.96
N THR A 137 4.12 20.31 -27.92
CA THR A 137 4.24 19.98 -29.36
C THR A 137 5.70 19.91 -29.79
N SER A 138 6.60 20.66 -29.15
CA SER A 138 8.02 20.68 -29.50
C SER A 138 8.84 21.00 -28.25
N PRO A 139 9.41 19.97 -27.58
CA PRO A 139 9.35 18.54 -27.91
C PRO A 139 7.93 17.94 -27.76
N GLU A 140 7.61 16.88 -28.53
CA GLU A 140 6.30 16.23 -28.42
C GLU A 140 6.23 15.42 -27.10
N VAL A 141 5.40 15.88 -26.16
CA VAL A 141 5.12 15.24 -24.87
C VAL A 141 3.64 14.97 -24.74
N TRP A 142 3.31 13.80 -24.21
CA TRP A 142 1.95 13.40 -23.94
C TRP A 142 1.77 13.03 -22.48
N GLN A 143 0.72 13.55 -21.86
CA GLN A 143 0.29 13.15 -20.53
C GLN A 143 -0.77 12.05 -20.64
N ASP A 144 -0.56 10.99 -19.89
CA ASP A 144 -1.58 9.98 -19.61
C ASP A 144 -2.45 10.46 -18.44
N GLY A 145 -3.65 10.96 -18.73
CA GLY A 145 -4.57 11.49 -17.74
C GLY A 145 -5.09 10.46 -16.74
N ARG A 146 -4.81 9.15 -16.94
CA ARG A 146 -5.16 8.10 -15.97
C ARG A 146 -4.07 7.86 -14.93
N THR A 147 -2.81 8.03 -15.31
CA THR A 147 -1.66 7.80 -14.41
C THR A 147 -1.01 9.10 -13.94
N GLY A 148 -1.28 10.22 -14.61
CA GLY A 148 -0.58 11.48 -14.42
C GLY A 148 0.81 11.53 -15.05
N LEU A 149 1.30 10.41 -15.60
CA LEU A 149 2.64 10.32 -16.18
C LEU A 149 2.74 11.12 -17.49
N TYR A 150 3.83 11.84 -17.64
CA TYR A 150 4.24 12.48 -18.89
C TYR A 150 5.19 11.55 -19.64
N TRP A 151 5.00 11.47 -20.94
CA TRP A 151 5.73 10.57 -21.82
C TRP A 151 6.44 11.38 -22.89
N SER A 152 7.76 11.26 -22.92
CA SER A 152 8.59 11.91 -23.95
C SER A 152 8.30 11.29 -25.32
N ALA A 153 8.71 11.96 -26.41
CA ALA A 153 8.96 11.28 -27.69
C ALA A 153 10.04 10.17 -27.55
N SER A 154 10.19 9.33 -28.57
CA SER A 154 11.29 8.35 -28.59
C SER A 154 12.65 9.07 -28.60
N GLN A 155 13.55 8.66 -27.71
CA GLN A 155 14.91 9.20 -27.56
C GLN A 155 15.93 8.46 -28.46
N GLY A 156 15.44 7.73 -29.46
CA GLY A 156 16.26 6.91 -30.35
C GLY A 156 16.38 5.45 -29.87
N SER A 157 17.32 4.72 -30.47
CA SER A 157 17.56 3.31 -30.16
C SER A 157 18.95 3.12 -29.56
N MET A 158 19.03 2.40 -28.44
CA MET A 158 20.27 2.18 -27.70
C MET A 158 20.24 0.88 -26.89
N THR A 159 21.38 0.51 -26.31
CA THR A 159 21.51 -0.64 -25.41
C THR A 159 21.02 -0.31 -24.00
N ASN A 160 20.69 -1.34 -23.22
CA ASN A 160 20.17 -1.22 -21.85
C ASN A 160 20.95 -2.11 -20.89
N GLU A 161 22.28 -1.99 -20.94
CA GLU A 161 23.26 -2.80 -20.19
C GLU A 161 23.44 -2.32 -18.77
N PHE A 162 22.39 -2.46 -17.95
CA PHE A 162 22.47 -2.15 -16.52
C PHE A 162 22.80 -3.38 -15.67
N THR A 163 23.43 -3.16 -14.51
CA THR A 163 23.56 -4.16 -13.44
C THR A 163 22.91 -3.66 -12.17
N ILE A 164 21.82 -4.30 -11.69
CA ILE A 164 21.00 -3.77 -10.58
C ILE A 164 21.83 -3.39 -9.34
N GLY A 165 22.78 -4.25 -8.94
CA GLY A 165 23.58 -4.03 -7.73
C GLY A 165 24.70 -2.99 -7.85
N LEU A 166 24.98 -2.51 -9.06
CA LEU A 166 26.03 -1.52 -9.34
C LEU A 166 25.46 -0.19 -9.84
N CYS A 167 24.26 -0.23 -10.41
CA CYS A 167 23.62 0.93 -11.02
C CYS A 167 22.85 1.77 -9.99
N ASP A 168 23.32 2.99 -9.76
CA ASP A 168 22.75 3.95 -8.79
C ASP A 168 21.28 4.31 -9.07
N PHE A 169 20.82 4.15 -10.31
CA PHE A 169 19.40 4.31 -10.65
C PHE A 169 18.48 3.42 -9.80
N PHE A 170 18.95 2.22 -9.39
CA PHE A 170 18.15 1.28 -8.61
C PHE A 170 18.07 1.57 -7.12
N SER A 171 19.01 2.34 -6.58
CA SER A 171 19.01 2.83 -5.20
C SER A 171 18.45 4.25 -5.06
N THR A 172 18.37 5.01 -6.15
CA THR A 172 17.88 6.40 -6.15
C THR A 172 16.35 6.48 -6.05
N THR A 173 15.86 7.28 -5.10
CA THR A 173 14.42 7.54 -4.89
C THR A 173 14.17 9.05 -4.74
N PRO A 174 13.26 9.65 -5.52
CA PRO A 174 12.53 9.05 -6.65
C PRO A 174 13.47 8.73 -7.83
N ARG A 175 13.03 7.85 -8.74
CA ARG A 175 13.83 7.42 -9.91
C ARG A 175 14.28 8.58 -10.79
N GLY A 176 13.44 9.62 -10.91
CA GLY A 176 13.76 10.84 -11.64
C GLY A 176 14.91 11.67 -11.04
N SER A 177 15.33 11.41 -9.80
CA SER A 177 16.47 12.11 -9.19
C SER A 177 17.83 11.51 -9.59
N TYR A 178 17.84 10.39 -10.31
CA TYR A 178 19.08 9.79 -10.80
C TYR A 178 19.68 10.67 -11.92
N GLY A 179 20.96 11.03 -11.80
CA GLY A 179 21.60 12.03 -12.67
C GLY A 179 22.18 11.53 -13.99
N GLY A 180 22.11 10.23 -14.28
CA GLY A 180 22.45 9.69 -15.61
C GLY A 180 23.93 9.56 -15.95
N SER A 181 24.83 9.65 -14.95
CA SER A 181 26.28 9.59 -15.17
C SER A 181 26.92 8.23 -14.89
N ASP A 182 26.20 7.28 -14.30
CA ASP A 182 26.74 5.98 -13.92
C ASP A 182 26.78 5.03 -15.12
N THR A 183 27.98 4.61 -15.50
CA THR A 183 28.20 3.71 -16.64
C THR A 183 27.60 2.32 -16.42
N ASP A 184 27.45 1.89 -15.17
CA ASP A 184 26.86 0.59 -14.82
C ASP A 184 25.32 0.55 -15.00
N CYS A 185 24.70 1.71 -15.29
CA CYS A 185 23.28 1.83 -15.60
C CYS A 185 22.93 1.68 -17.09
N GLY A 186 23.92 1.62 -17.98
CA GLY A 186 23.69 1.46 -19.41
C GLY A 186 23.05 2.67 -20.09
N ASN A 187 23.07 2.64 -21.43
CA ASN A 187 22.74 3.82 -22.25
C ASN A 187 21.28 4.27 -22.13
N ALA A 188 20.32 3.34 -22.14
CA ALA A 188 18.89 3.67 -22.06
C ALA A 188 18.49 4.39 -20.78
N ILE A 189 18.97 3.93 -19.62
CA ILE A 189 18.70 4.58 -18.33
C ILE A 189 19.36 5.95 -18.29
N ASN A 190 20.63 6.05 -18.70
CA ASN A 190 21.36 7.31 -18.69
C ASN A 190 20.79 8.36 -19.65
N ALA A 191 20.34 7.94 -20.83
CA ALA A 191 19.69 8.82 -21.79
C ALA A 191 18.41 9.45 -21.21
N CYS A 192 17.59 8.68 -20.49
CA CYS A 192 16.42 9.23 -19.83
C CYS A 192 16.76 10.13 -18.64
N ALA A 193 17.73 9.74 -17.83
CA ALA A 193 18.16 10.49 -16.65
C ALA A 193 18.83 11.84 -16.99
N THR A 194 19.38 11.98 -18.19
CA THR A 194 19.98 13.25 -18.68
C THR A 194 19.03 14.05 -19.55
N LEU A 195 17.81 13.54 -19.79
CA LEU A 195 16.83 14.20 -20.63
C LEU A 195 16.32 15.46 -19.95
N SER A 196 16.29 16.57 -20.69
CA SER A 196 15.68 17.82 -20.25
C SER A 196 14.68 18.28 -21.30
N LEU A 197 13.39 18.23 -20.97
CA LEU A 197 12.28 18.57 -21.85
C LEU A 197 11.18 19.26 -21.05
N ASP A 198 10.56 20.27 -21.65
CA ASP A 198 9.34 20.90 -21.18
C ASP A 198 8.17 19.92 -21.35
N ALA A 199 7.67 19.41 -20.23
CA ALA A 199 6.66 18.38 -20.17
C ALA A 199 5.23 18.94 -20.29
N ASP A 200 4.96 20.14 -19.79
CA ASP A 200 3.60 20.69 -19.64
C ASP A 200 3.29 21.89 -20.54
N GLY A 201 4.28 22.37 -21.28
CA GLY A 201 4.20 23.49 -22.20
C GLY A 201 4.37 24.85 -21.53
N ASP A 202 4.86 24.92 -20.29
CA ASP A 202 5.05 26.17 -19.54
C ASP A 202 6.36 26.91 -19.85
N THR A 203 7.18 26.36 -20.78
CA THR A 203 8.51 26.84 -21.20
C THR A 203 9.66 26.60 -20.21
N VAL A 204 9.42 25.90 -19.12
CA VAL A 204 10.42 25.36 -18.21
C VAL A 204 10.69 23.91 -18.59
N ALA A 205 11.95 23.48 -18.51
CA ALA A 205 12.32 22.11 -18.87
C ALA A 205 12.55 21.27 -17.61
N GLU A 206 11.86 20.15 -17.52
CA GLU A 206 12.03 19.17 -16.46
C GLU A 206 13.24 18.28 -16.78
N SER A 207 14.02 17.95 -15.75
CA SER A 207 15.21 17.10 -15.87
C SER A 207 15.11 15.80 -15.08
N ASN A 208 13.96 15.51 -14.47
CA ASN A 208 13.69 14.35 -13.63
C ASN A 208 13.03 13.19 -14.41
N TRP A 209 13.38 13.08 -15.69
CA TRP A 209 12.93 12.00 -16.56
C TRP A 209 13.65 10.68 -16.21
N TYR A 210 12.96 9.55 -16.38
CA TYR A 210 13.55 8.24 -16.14
C TYR A 210 13.07 7.19 -17.14
N LEU A 211 13.85 6.11 -17.27
CA LEU A 211 13.45 4.96 -18.08
C LEU A 211 12.30 4.23 -17.36
N PRO A 212 11.12 4.07 -18.00
CA PRO A 212 9.97 3.46 -17.35
C PRO A 212 10.23 2.00 -17.01
N THR A 213 9.54 1.52 -15.99
CA THR A 213 9.41 0.10 -15.69
C THR A 213 8.58 -0.62 -16.75
N GLN A 214 8.68 -1.95 -16.79
CA GLN A 214 7.81 -2.77 -17.65
C GLN A 214 6.33 -2.51 -17.35
N ALA A 215 5.99 -2.36 -16.07
CA ALA A 215 4.63 -2.10 -15.61
C ALA A 215 4.09 -0.76 -16.15
N GLU A 216 4.89 0.30 -16.10
CA GLU A 216 4.50 1.61 -16.67
C GLU A 216 4.28 1.53 -18.19
N LEU A 217 5.14 0.81 -18.92
CA LEU A 217 4.95 0.60 -20.37
C LEU A 217 3.71 -0.22 -20.70
N MET A 218 3.47 -1.31 -19.95
CA MET A 218 2.25 -2.09 -20.10
C MET A 218 1.04 -1.22 -19.80
N GLN A 219 1.09 -0.39 -18.76
CA GLN A 219 -0.01 0.48 -18.43
C GLN A 219 -0.30 1.51 -19.52
N ALA A 220 0.73 2.10 -20.12
CA ALA A 220 0.58 2.97 -21.27
C ALA A 220 -0.20 2.28 -22.41
N TYR A 221 0.16 1.03 -22.73
CA TYR A 221 -0.56 0.24 -23.73
C TYR A 221 -2.04 0.05 -23.35
N LEU A 222 -2.32 -0.36 -22.10
CA LEU A 222 -3.70 -0.58 -21.63
C LEU A 222 -4.53 0.71 -21.58
N ASN A 223 -3.88 1.85 -21.31
CA ASN A 223 -4.48 3.18 -21.38
C ASN A 223 -4.67 3.69 -22.81
N GLY A 224 -4.39 2.85 -23.82
CA GLY A 224 -4.69 3.14 -25.20
C GLY A 224 -3.75 4.16 -25.81
N ILE A 225 -2.46 4.17 -25.41
CA ILE A 225 -1.44 5.08 -25.98
C ILE A 225 -1.42 5.05 -27.51
N TYR A 226 -1.65 3.89 -28.11
CA TYR A 226 -1.70 3.72 -29.57
C TYR A 226 -2.85 4.47 -30.24
N LEU A 227 -4.01 4.55 -29.57
CA LEU A 227 -5.21 5.21 -30.09
C LEU A 227 -5.31 6.68 -29.66
N GLY A 228 -4.78 7.03 -28.49
CA GLY A 228 -4.87 8.36 -27.89
C GLY A 228 -3.79 9.34 -28.35
N THR A 229 -2.67 8.81 -28.86
CA THR A 229 -1.59 9.61 -29.42
C THR A 229 -1.59 9.53 -30.96
N ASN A 230 -0.46 9.81 -31.62
CA ASN A 230 -0.32 9.53 -33.04
C ASN A 230 0.32 8.16 -33.27
N THR A 231 -0.14 7.42 -34.30
CA THR A 231 0.32 6.04 -34.53
C THR A 231 1.82 5.97 -34.73
N SER A 232 2.44 6.89 -35.49
CA SER A 232 3.90 6.95 -35.67
C SER A 232 4.68 7.14 -34.37
N TRP A 233 4.09 7.80 -33.38
CA TRP A 233 4.68 8.03 -32.07
C TRP A 233 4.58 6.76 -31.21
N ALA A 234 3.48 6.01 -31.29
CA ALA A 234 3.29 4.77 -30.52
C ALA A 234 3.85 3.48 -31.20
N THR A 235 3.95 3.43 -32.53
CA THR A 235 4.36 2.25 -33.32
C THR A 235 5.87 2.11 -33.48
N GLY A 236 6.64 2.57 -32.50
CA GLY A 236 8.08 2.34 -32.46
C GLY A 236 8.45 0.85 -32.41
N SER A 237 9.75 0.57 -32.36
CA SER A 237 10.23 -0.79 -32.05
C SER A 237 9.90 -1.16 -30.59
N LEU A 238 10.34 -2.34 -30.12
CA LEU A 238 10.27 -2.68 -28.70
C LEU A 238 10.81 -1.51 -27.86
N PHE A 239 10.08 -1.03 -26.87
CA PHE A 239 10.58 0.02 -25.98
C PHE A 239 11.26 -0.61 -24.77
N TRP A 240 12.49 -0.20 -24.49
CA TRP A 240 13.21 -0.67 -23.32
C TRP A 240 12.49 -0.25 -22.03
N SER A 241 12.52 -1.15 -21.05
CA SER A 241 12.16 -0.84 -19.68
C SER A 241 13.37 -0.92 -18.74
N SER A 242 13.25 -0.34 -17.56
CA SER A 242 14.23 -0.50 -16.50
C SER A 242 14.06 -1.79 -15.67
N THR A 243 13.21 -2.71 -16.11
CA THR A 243 12.93 -3.96 -15.39
C THR A 243 13.82 -5.09 -15.92
N GLU A 244 14.54 -5.76 -15.02
CA GLU A 244 15.40 -6.89 -15.39
C GLU A 244 14.58 -8.15 -15.68
N ALA A 245 14.92 -8.86 -16.75
CA ALA A 245 14.38 -10.17 -17.08
C ALA A 245 15.35 -11.29 -16.64
N SER A 246 16.65 -11.05 -16.77
CA SER A 246 17.73 -11.88 -16.23
C SER A 246 19.01 -11.04 -16.12
N SER A 247 20.10 -11.62 -15.60
CA SER A 247 21.40 -10.94 -15.54
C SER A 247 21.88 -10.40 -16.89
N THR A 248 21.49 -11.01 -18.01
CA THR A 248 21.87 -10.62 -19.37
C THR A 248 20.75 -9.98 -20.19
N SER A 249 19.53 -9.93 -19.67
CA SER A 249 18.36 -9.45 -20.42
C SER A 249 17.49 -8.48 -19.63
N ALA A 250 16.89 -7.53 -20.34
CA ALA A 250 15.92 -6.59 -19.79
C ALA A 250 14.57 -6.77 -20.49
N TRP A 251 13.48 -6.40 -19.82
CA TRP A 251 12.17 -6.38 -20.44
C TRP A 251 12.04 -5.19 -21.39
N GLY A 252 11.39 -5.42 -22.52
CA GLY A 252 10.84 -4.35 -23.34
C GLY A 252 9.40 -4.64 -23.74
N THR A 253 8.68 -3.59 -24.11
CA THR A 253 7.25 -3.66 -24.42
C THR A 253 6.97 -2.99 -25.76
N ASN A 254 6.18 -3.65 -26.61
CA ASN A 254 5.68 -3.06 -27.84
C ASN A 254 4.37 -2.31 -27.52
N LEU A 255 4.37 -0.98 -27.65
CA LEU A 255 3.22 -0.14 -27.30
C LEU A 255 2.08 -0.19 -28.34
N TYR A 256 2.30 -0.80 -29.51
CA TYR A 256 1.24 -1.06 -30.49
C TYR A 256 0.40 -2.30 -30.13
N SER A 257 1.02 -3.34 -29.58
CA SER A 257 0.36 -4.64 -29.36
C SER A 257 0.38 -5.14 -27.92
N GLY A 258 1.04 -4.43 -27.01
CA GLY A 258 1.24 -4.84 -25.62
C GLY A 258 2.22 -6.01 -25.45
N ASN A 259 2.85 -6.48 -26.52
CA ASN A 259 3.76 -7.63 -26.47
C ASN A 259 5.03 -7.29 -25.67
N THR A 260 5.28 -8.03 -24.59
CA THR A 260 6.46 -7.89 -23.73
C THR A 260 7.45 -9.03 -23.95
N ASN A 261 8.73 -8.72 -24.12
CA ASN A 261 9.78 -9.74 -24.30
C ASN A 261 11.03 -9.40 -23.51
N GLY A 262 11.68 -10.42 -22.94
CA GLY A 262 13.01 -10.32 -22.38
C GLY A 262 14.03 -10.36 -23.53
N SER A 263 14.82 -9.31 -23.67
CA SER A 263 15.81 -9.19 -24.75
C SER A 263 17.19 -8.92 -24.20
N ASN A 264 18.23 -9.36 -24.93
CA ASN A 264 19.62 -9.16 -24.51
C ASN A 264 19.89 -7.67 -24.31
N LYS A 265 20.45 -7.31 -23.16
CA LYS A 265 20.71 -5.91 -22.78
C LYS A 265 21.61 -5.18 -23.80
N THR A 266 22.46 -5.91 -24.52
CA THR A 266 23.34 -5.42 -25.60
C THR A 266 22.63 -5.13 -26.92
N SER A 267 21.34 -5.45 -27.04
CA SER A 267 20.56 -5.16 -28.23
C SER A 267 20.12 -3.70 -28.26
N SER A 268 20.02 -3.13 -29.46
CA SER A 268 19.56 -1.74 -29.63
C SER A 268 18.06 -1.71 -29.89
N TYR A 269 17.32 -1.11 -28.96
CA TYR A 269 15.86 -0.93 -29.04
C TYR A 269 15.47 0.49 -28.65
N SER A 270 14.23 0.87 -28.99
CA SER A 270 13.72 2.21 -28.74
C SER A 270 13.69 2.56 -27.25
N VAL A 271 14.01 3.81 -26.94
CA VAL A 271 13.94 4.35 -25.58
C VAL A 271 12.90 5.45 -25.53
N ARG A 272 12.06 5.41 -24.49
CA ARG A 272 11.11 6.46 -24.16
C ARG A 272 11.19 6.70 -22.68
N CYS A 273 11.12 7.95 -22.29
CA CYS A 273 11.28 8.36 -20.91
C CYS A 273 9.94 8.81 -20.36
N VAL A 274 9.80 8.63 -19.05
CA VAL A 274 8.62 9.05 -18.31
C VAL A 274 9.01 10.05 -17.23
N LEU A 275 8.07 10.90 -16.90
CA LEU A 275 8.15 11.87 -15.82
C LEU A 275 6.87 11.71 -14.97
N ARG A 276 7.04 11.70 -13.66
CA ARG A 276 5.94 11.45 -12.71
C ARG A 276 5.47 12.70 -11.98
N ASP A 277 6.42 13.53 -11.59
CA ASP A 277 6.17 14.68 -10.71
C ASP A 277 6.64 15.95 -11.44
N LEU A 278 5.68 16.85 -11.70
CA LEU A 278 5.93 18.26 -12.00
C LEU A 278 6.07 19.04 -10.68
#